data_AF-A0A433PG65-F1
#
_entry.id   AF-A0A433PG65-F1
#
_cell.length_a   1.000
_cell.length_b   1.000
_cell.length_c   1.000
_cell.angle_alpha   90.00
_cell.angle_beta   90.00
_cell.angle_gamma   90.00
#
_symmetry.space_group_name_H-M   'P 1'
#
loop_
_entity.id
_entity.type
_entity.pdbx_description
1 polymer ?
#
loop_
_entity_poly.entity_id
_entity_poly.type
_entity_poly.pdbx_seq_one_letter_code
_entity_poly.pdbx_strand_id
1 'polypeptide(L)'
;MVYLVEAHSWLCIATLILDLFFCVCARFVHQGIASFVALLYFLQQKWVERKQNAKVVAGLVQAALIKLMDQEHYHYVDPVQFPYEGIPMAHLRDLLLSEEHSTKRRQYLWERVRRIVETNSNVRARMMEVKGEPHRMWEWVGGVTVKKEDPIYPSLSSGGPF
;
A
#
# COMPACT_ATOMS: atom_id res chain seq x y z
N MET A 1 38.71 -41.73 54.15
CA MET A 1 37.32 -41.26 54.30
C MET A 1 37.12 -39.80 53.85
N VAL A 2 38.09 -38.90 54.04
CA VAL A 2 37.99 -37.47 53.64
C VAL A 2 37.82 -37.26 52.12
N TYR A 3 38.59 -37.98 51.29
CA TYR A 3 38.54 -37.86 49.82
C TYR A 3 37.21 -38.27 49.16
N LEU A 4 36.42 -39.15 49.78
CA LEU A 4 35.12 -39.56 49.24
C LEU A 4 34.07 -38.45 49.41
N VAL A 5 34.08 -37.74 50.55
CA VAL A 5 33.17 -36.61 50.82
C VAL A 5 33.45 -35.44 49.88
N GLU A 6 34.72 -35.20 49.56
CA GLU A 6 35.15 -34.18 48.61
C GLU A 6 34.72 -34.55 47.17
N ALA A 7 34.92 -35.79 46.72
CA ALA A 7 34.46 -36.22 45.40
C ALA A 7 32.93 -36.08 45.20
N HIS A 8 32.13 -36.39 46.23
CA HIS A 8 30.68 -36.21 46.18
C HIS A 8 30.25 -34.73 46.15
N SER A 9 31.01 -33.81 46.75
CA SER A 9 30.70 -32.38 46.68
C SER A 9 31.00 -31.80 45.29
N TRP A 10 32.10 -32.22 44.64
CA TRP A 10 32.42 -31.80 43.26
C TRP A 10 31.40 -32.34 42.23
N LEU A 11 30.91 -33.56 42.39
CA LEU A 11 29.87 -34.14 41.52
C LEU A 11 28.50 -33.41 41.68
N CYS A 12 28.13 -33.03 42.91
CA CYS A 12 26.95 -32.19 43.15
C CYS A 12 27.07 -30.78 42.55
N ILE A 13 28.24 -30.15 42.66
CA ILE A 13 28.46 -28.83 42.06
C ILE A 13 28.42 -28.90 40.53
N ALA A 14 29.00 -29.95 39.93
CA ALA A 14 28.99 -30.15 38.48
C ALA A 14 27.57 -30.35 37.92
N THR A 15 26.72 -31.13 38.60
CA THR A 15 25.31 -31.32 38.20
C THR A 15 24.49 -30.04 38.30
N LEU A 16 24.64 -29.28 39.40
CA LEU A 16 23.97 -27.98 39.57
C LEU A 16 24.38 -26.95 38.51
N ILE A 17 25.65 -26.93 38.10
CA ILE A 17 26.16 -26.03 37.05
C ILE A 17 25.61 -26.45 35.67
N LEU A 18 25.55 -27.75 35.39
CA LEU A 18 25.01 -28.27 34.13
C LEU A 18 23.50 -27.98 34.00
N ASP A 19 22.74 -28.13 35.09
CA ASP A 19 21.30 -27.82 35.12
C ASP A 19 21.06 -26.31 34.99
N LEU A 20 21.89 -25.48 35.65
CA LEU A 20 21.84 -24.02 35.50
C LEU A 20 22.18 -23.60 34.06
N PHE A 21 23.20 -24.20 33.46
CA PHE A 21 23.58 -23.96 32.07
C PHE A 21 22.44 -24.35 31.12
N PHE A 22 21.85 -25.54 31.30
CA PHE A 22 20.72 -25.99 30.49
C PHE A 22 19.50 -25.07 30.62
N CYS A 23 19.19 -24.60 31.83
CA CYS A 23 18.11 -23.64 32.08
C CYS A 23 18.37 -22.28 31.42
N VAL A 24 19.59 -21.76 31.51
CA VAL A 24 19.97 -20.48 30.90
C VAL A 24 19.93 -20.59 29.37
N CYS A 25 20.48 -21.67 28.80
CA CYS A 25 20.41 -21.96 27.37
C CYS A 25 18.95 -22.09 26.90
N ALA A 26 18.10 -22.81 27.62
CA ALA A 26 16.68 -22.94 27.29
C ALA A 26 15.96 -21.58 27.28
N ARG A 27 16.25 -20.68 28.23
CA ARG A 27 15.67 -19.32 28.26
C ARG A 27 16.12 -18.48 27.06
N PHE A 28 17.39 -18.55 26.67
CA PHE A 28 17.88 -17.86 25.48
C PHE A 28 17.27 -18.41 24.19
N VAL A 29 17.07 -19.73 24.09
CA VAL A 29 16.37 -20.36 22.96
C VAL A 29 14.92 -19.88 22.88
N HIS A 30 14.18 -19.85 23.99
CA HIS A 30 12.81 -19.32 24.01
C HIS A 30 12.74 -17.84 23.62
N GLN A 31 13.67 -17.01 24.09
CA GLN A 31 13.74 -15.59 23.69
C GLN A 31 14.06 -15.43 22.20
N GLY A 32 14.96 -16.26 21.66
CA GLY A 32 15.28 -16.29 20.23
C GLY A 32 14.06 -16.67 19.37
N ILE A 33 13.33 -17.73 19.76
CA ILE A 33 12.11 -18.15 19.09
C ILE A 33 11.04 -17.06 19.16
N ALA A 34 10.82 -16.46 20.33
CA ALA A 34 9.83 -15.39 20.50
C ALA A 34 10.17 -14.17 19.63
N SER A 35 11.44 -13.76 19.57
CA SER A 35 11.91 -12.68 18.71
C SER A 35 11.69 -12.99 17.23
N PHE A 36 12.01 -14.21 16.80
CA PHE A 36 11.83 -14.65 15.42
C PHE A 36 10.34 -14.69 15.01
N VAL A 37 9.47 -15.22 15.88
CA VAL A 37 8.02 -15.22 15.66
C VAL A 37 7.47 -13.79 15.59
N ALA A 38 7.92 -12.90 16.48
CA ALA A 38 7.54 -11.49 16.44
C ALA A 38 7.98 -10.80 15.14
N LEU A 39 9.19 -11.09 14.65
CA LEU A 39 9.68 -10.61 13.37
C LEU A 39 8.81 -11.11 12.21
N LEU A 40 8.52 -12.41 12.15
CA LEU A 40 7.66 -12.99 11.12
C LEU A 40 6.26 -12.36 11.14
N TYR A 41 5.68 -12.15 12.33
CA TYR A 41 4.39 -11.49 12.49
C TYR A 41 4.43 -10.02 12.02
N PHE A 42 5.47 -9.27 12.40
CA PHE A 42 5.65 -7.88 11.95
C PHE A 42 5.78 -7.78 10.44
N LEU A 43 6.56 -8.69 9.84
CA LEU A 43 6.64 -8.80 8.38
C LEU A 43 5.24 -9.06 7.84
N GLN A 44 4.57 -10.15 8.22
CA GLN A 44 3.22 -10.47 7.74
C GLN A 44 2.23 -9.30 7.83
N GLN A 45 2.20 -8.56 8.94
CA GLN A 45 1.40 -7.35 9.11
C GLN A 45 1.71 -6.30 8.05
N LYS A 46 3.00 -6.02 7.80
CA LYS A 46 3.43 -5.10 6.74
C LYS A 46 3.08 -5.59 5.33
N TRP A 47 3.13 -6.90 5.08
CA TRP A 47 2.73 -7.46 3.80
C TRP A 47 1.21 -7.32 3.58
N VAL A 48 0.39 -7.58 4.60
CA VAL A 48 -1.07 -7.42 4.54
C VAL A 48 -1.45 -5.95 4.36
N GLU A 49 -0.82 -5.03 5.10
CA GLU A 49 -1.02 -3.58 4.97
C GLU A 49 -0.73 -3.12 3.54
N ARG A 50 0.39 -3.57 2.95
CA ARG A 50 0.74 -3.28 1.55
C ARG A 50 -0.31 -3.81 0.57
N LYS A 51 -0.78 -5.04 0.76
CA LYS A 51 -1.79 -5.67 -0.10
C LYS A 51 -3.13 -4.95 -0.02
N GLN A 52 -3.56 -4.56 1.18
CA GLN A 52 -4.79 -3.79 1.38
C GLN A 52 -4.69 -2.41 0.71
N ASN A 53 -3.58 -1.69 0.93
CA ASN A 53 -3.35 -0.40 0.30
C ASN A 53 -3.31 -0.50 -1.22
N ALA A 54 -2.72 -1.56 -1.78
CA ALA A 54 -2.71 -1.79 -3.23
C ALA A 54 -4.13 -1.96 -3.80
N LYS A 55 -5.01 -2.70 -3.10
CA LYS A 55 -6.43 -2.84 -3.50
C LYS A 55 -7.17 -1.51 -3.46
N VAL A 56 -6.98 -0.72 -2.40
CA VAL A 56 -7.58 0.62 -2.27
C VAL A 56 -7.11 1.51 -3.41
N VAL A 57 -5.81 1.55 -3.67
CA VAL A 57 -5.23 2.34 -4.79
C VAL A 57 -5.82 1.89 -6.13
N ALA A 58 -5.95 0.59 -6.39
CA ALA A 58 -6.55 0.10 -7.63
C ALA A 58 -8.01 0.56 -7.79
N GLY A 59 -8.81 0.53 -6.72
CA GLY A 59 -10.17 1.07 -6.72
C GLY A 59 -10.22 2.58 -7.00
N LEU A 60 -9.33 3.36 -6.37
CA LEU A 60 -9.23 4.80 -6.59
C LEU A 60 -8.79 5.14 -8.01
N VAL A 61 -7.86 4.37 -8.59
CA VAL A 61 -7.44 4.52 -9.99
C VAL A 61 -8.60 4.25 -10.93
N GLN A 62 -9.36 3.18 -10.71
CA GLN A 62 -10.54 2.87 -11.53
C GLN A 62 -11.56 4.02 -11.47
N ALA A 63 -11.87 4.51 -10.26
CA ALA A 63 -12.78 5.63 -10.08
C ALA A 63 -12.28 6.92 -10.74
N ALA A 64 -10.98 7.21 -10.65
CA ALA A 64 -10.35 8.35 -11.31
C ALA A 64 -10.55 8.32 -12.83
N LEU A 65 -10.30 7.16 -13.45
CA LEU A 65 -10.36 7.02 -14.91
C LEU A 65 -11.80 7.06 -15.42
N ILE A 66 -12.75 6.47 -14.68
CA ILE A 66 -14.18 6.63 -14.97
C ILE A 66 -14.56 8.12 -14.96
N LYS A 67 -14.10 8.89 -13.95
CA LYS A 67 -14.39 10.33 -13.90
C LYS A 67 -13.78 11.13 -15.03
N LEU A 68 -12.55 10.79 -15.45
CA LEU A 68 -11.92 11.43 -16.61
C LEU A 68 -12.67 11.13 -17.92
N MET A 69 -13.12 9.89 -18.09
CA MET A 69 -13.92 9.49 -19.24
C MET A 69 -15.31 10.14 -19.24
N ASP A 70 -15.98 10.18 -18.09
CA ASP A 70 -17.25 10.89 -17.93
C ASP A 70 -17.09 12.38 -18.29
N GLN A 71 -16.01 13.03 -17.83
CA GLN A 71 -15.75 14.44 -18.13
C GLN A 71 -15.52 14.70 -19.63
N GLU A 72 -14.75 13.84 -20.29
CA GLU A 72 -14.54 13.92 -21.73
C GLU A 72 -15.87 13.76 -22.47
N HIS A 73 -16.69 12.80 -22.06
CA HIS A 73 -18.02 12.59 -22.62
C HIS A 73 -18.93 13.82 -22.43
N TYR A 74 -18.97 14.42 -21.24
CA TYR A 74 -19.79 15.61 -20.98
C TYR A 74 -19.31 16.81 -21.78
N HIS A 75 -18.00 17.01 -21.89
CA HIS A 75 -17.42 18.06 -22.72
C HIS A 75 -17.75 17.86 -24.20
N TYR A 76 -17.69 16.61 -24.67
CA TYR A 76 -18.02 16.25 -26.05
C TYR A 76 -19.51 16.47 -26.38
N VAL A 77 -20.42 16.09 -25.47
CA VAL A 77 -21.87 16.21 -25.66
C VAL A 77 -22.35 17.66 -25.55
N ASP A 78 -21.89 18.41 -24.54
CA ASP A 78 -22.27 19.80 -24.32
C ASP A 78 -21.07 20.66 -23.87
N PRO A 79 -20.27 21.16 -24.83
CA PRO A 79 -19.12 22.00 -24.52
C PRO A 79 -19.48 23.38 -23.97
N VAL A 80 -20.75 23.81 -24.07
CA VAL A 80 -21.20 25.10 -23.53
C VAL A 80 -21.37 25.00 -22.02
N GLN A 81 -21.98 23.93 -21.53
CA GLN A 81 -22.13 23.68 -20.09
C GLN A 81 -20.85 23.17 -19.44
N PHE A 82 -20.07 22.34 -20.15
CA PHE A 82 -18.82 21.75 -19.66
C PHE A 82 -17.66 22.23 -20.53
N PRO A 83 -17.14 23.46 -20.34
CA PRO A 83 -16.12 24.03 -21.24
C PRO A 83 -14.72 23.41 -21.11
N TYR A 84 -14.48 22.58 -20.09
CA TYR A 84 -13.16 22.02 -19.81
C TYR A 84 -13.07 20.55 -20.24
N GLU A 85 -12.06 20.23 -21.06
CA GLU A 85 -11.75 18.88 -21.56
C GLU A 85 -11.26 17.91 -20.47
N GLY A 86 -10.89 18.42 -19.30
CA GLY A 86 -10.27 17.63 -18.24
C GLY A 86 -10.59 18.12 -16.83
N ILE A 87 -10.14 17.35 -15.85
CA ILE A 87 -10.38 17.63 -14.42
C ILE A 87 -9.08 18.08 -13.76
N PRO A 88 -9.10 19.13 -12.91
CA PRO A 88 -7.96 19.49 -12.09
C PRO A 88 -7.56 18.34 -11.17
N MET A 89 -6.27 18.01 -11.17
CA MET A 89 -5.70 16.95 -10.34
C MET A 89 -6.05 17.11 -8.85
N ALA A 90 -6.05 18.35 -8.35
CA ALA A 90 -6.42 18.67 -6.98
C ALA A 90 -7.89 18.33 -6.68
N HIS A 91 -8.81 18.69 -7.59
CA HIS A 91 -10.24 18.40 -7.40
C HIS A 91 -10.51 16.90 -7.44
N LEU A 92 -9.84 16.17 -8.33
CA LEU A 92 -10.00 14.72 -8.41
C LEU A 92 -9.48 14.02 -7.13
N ARG A 93 -8.35 14.49 -6.59
CA ARG A 93 -7.83 14.01 -5.29
C ARG A 93 -8.85 14.20 -4.19
N ASP A 94 -9.38 15.42 -4.08
CA ASP A 94 -10.25 15.81 -2.97
C ASP A 94 -11.62 15.12 -3.07
N LEU A 95 -12.10 14.86 -4.29
CA LEU A 95 -13.30 14.06 -4.55
C LEU A 95 -13.11 12.59 -4.15
N LEU A 96 -12.04 11.94 -4.65
CA LEU A 96 -11.80 10.51 -4.46
C LEU A 96 -11.35 10.13 -3.05
N LEU A 97 -10.69 11.04 -2.33
CA LEU A 97 -10.19 10.84 -0.97
C LEU A 97 -10.99 11.64 0.07
N SER A 98 -12.25 11.96 -0.24
CA SER A 98 -13.15 12.69 0.64
C SER A 98 -13.38 11.98 1.99
N GLU A 99 -13.42 10.65 1.97
CA GLU A 99 -13.59 9.80 3.17
C GLU A 99 -12.30 9.64 4.00
N GLU A 100 -11.12 9.95 3.43
CA GLU A 100 -9.83 9.75 4.10
C GLU A 100 -9.41 11.02 4.84
N HIS A 101 -9.60 11.05 6.17
CA HIS A 101 -9.29 12.21 7.01
C HIS A 101 -7.81 12.34 7.39
N SER A 102 -7.02 11.27 7.29
CA SER A 102 -5.59 11.33 7.62
C SER A 102 -4.78 11.97 6.49
N THR A 103 -4.18 13.12 6.76
CA THR A 103 -3.38 13.88 5.77
C THR A 103 -2.21 13.05 5.22
N LYS A 104 -1.49 12.32 6.08
CA LYS A 104 -0.37 11.44 5.69
C LYS A 104 -0.83 10.30 4.77
N ARG A 105 -1.95 9.66 5.13
CA ARG A 105 -2.51 8.54 4.35
C ARG A 105 -3.06 9.02 3.01
N ARG A 106 -3.73 10.17 3.00
CA ARG A 106 -4.22 10.84 1.79
C ARG A 106 -3.09 11.12 0.81
N GLN A 107 -1.98 11.71 1.27
CA GLN A 107 -0.81 11.97 0.43
C GLN A 107 -0.19 10.68 -0.11
N TYR A 108 -0.04 9.66 0.75
CA TYR A 108 0.50 8.35 0.36
C TYR A 108 -0.33 7.65 -0.72
N LEU A 109 -1.65 7.59 -0.55
CA LEU A 109 -2.56 6.98 -1.53
C LEU A 109 -2.57 7.79 -2.83
N TRP A 110 -2.67 9.12 -2.73
CA TRP A 110 -2.72 9.99 -3.90
C TRP A 110 -1.48 9.89 -4.78
N GLU A 111 -0.29 9.84 -4.18
CA GLU A 111 0.96 9.73 -4.94
C GLU A 111 1.05 8.41 -5.73
N ARG A 112 0.49 7.31 -5.18
CA ARG A 112 0.41 6.04 -5.90
C ARG A 112 -0.61 6.09 -7.03
N VAL A 113 -1.79 6.66 -6.78
CA VAL A 113 -2.83 6.86 -7.81
C VAL A 113 -2.28 7.71 -8.95
N ARG A 114 -1.68 8.86 -8.63
CA ARG A 114 -0.99 9.75 -9.57
C ARG A 114 -0.04 9.00 -10.48
N ARG A 115 0.90 8.24 -9.90
CA ARG A 115 1.92 7.53 -10.68
C ARG A 115 1.29 6.54 -11.66
N ILE A 116 0.29 5.79 -11.22
CA ILE A 116 -0.37 4.78 -12.06
C ILE A 116 -1.19 5.46 -13.17
N VAL A 117 -1.97 6.49 -12.84
CA VAL A 117 -2.81 7.22 -13.80
C VAL A 117 -1.97 7.94 -14.85
N GLU A 118 -0.87 8.60 -14.47
CA GLU A 118 0.02 9.29 -15.42
C GLU A 118 0.82 8.33 -16.31
N THR A 119 0.96 7.07 -15.90
CA THR A 119 1.59 6.03 -16.75
C THR A 119 0.60 5.50 -17.80
N ASN A 120 -0.70 5.77 -17.66
CA ASN A 120 -1.70 5.37 -18.63
C ASN A 120 -1.61 6.27 -19.89
N SER A 121 -1.40 5.65 -21.06
CA SER A 121 -1.32 6.35 -22.35
C SER A 121 -2.60 7.10 -22.74
N ASN A 122 -3.74 6.70 -22.18
CA ASN A 122 -5.04 7.34 -22.43
C ASN A 122 -5.25 8.60 -21.58
N VAL A 123 -4.33 8.91 -20.66
CA VAL A 123 -4.40 10.10 -19.83
C VAL A 123 -3.26 11.03 -20.20
N ARG A 124 -3.59 12.29 -20.49
CA ARG A 124 -2.60 13.34 -20.72
C ARG A 124 -2.65 14.34 -19.58
N ALA A 125 -1.47 14.71 -19.08
CA ALA A 125 -1.31 15.75 -18.08
C ALA A 125 -0.92 17.07 -18.76
N ARG A 126 -1.66 18.14 -18.47
CA ARG A 126 -1.41 19.49 -19.02
C ARG A 126 -1.55 20.54 -17.93
N MET A 127 -0.81 21.64 -18.04
CA MET A 127 -1.09 22.85 -17.27
C MET A 127 -2.11 23.70 -18.03
N MET A 128 -3.20 24.07 -17.38
CA MET A 128 -4.26 24.90 -17.97
C MET A 128 -4.66 25.98 -16.97
N GLU A 129 -4.90 27.18 -17.48
CA GLU A 129 -5.43 28.28 -16.67
C GLU A 129 -6.95 28.14 -16.56
N VAL A 130 -7.44 27.98 -15.33
CA VAL A 130 -8.86 27.90 -15.01
C VAL A 130 -9.19 29.11 -14.15
N LYS A 131 -10.06 30.00 -14.65
CA LYS A 131 -10.48 31.23 -13.96
C LYS A 131 -9.32 32.13 -13.48
N GLY A 132 -8.24 32.21 -14.25
CA GLY A 132 -7.06 33.02 -13.89
C GLY A 132 -6.01 32.30 -13.07
N GLU A 133 -6.25 31.05 -12.66
CA GLU A 133 -5.31 30.26 -11.85
C GLU A 133 -4.72 29.09 -12.67
N PRO A 134 -3.40 28.87 -12.63
CA PRO A 134 -2.79 27.73 -13.31
C PRO A 134 -3.05 26.44 -12.54
N HIS A 135 -3.73 25.48 -13.16
CA HIS A 135 -3.99 24.15 -12.62
C HIS A 135 -3.36 23.05 -13.47
N ARG A 136 -2.91 21.99 -12.79
CA ARG A 136 -2.52 20.74 -13.46
C ARG A 136 -3.77 19.91 -13.73
N MET A 137 -4.14 19.81 -14.99
CA MET A 137 -5.29 19.06 -15.47
C MET A 137 -4.87 17.66 -15.93
N TRP A 138 -5.77 16.70 -15.74
CA TRP A 138 -5.75 15.44 -16.46
C TRP A 138 -6.90 15.41 -17.46
N GLU A 139 -6.57 15.12 -18.71
CA GLU A 139 -7.51 14.97 -19.82
C GLU A 139 -7.47 13.52 -20.31
N TRP A 140 -8.64 12.96 -20.64
CA TRP A 140 -8.72 11.65 -21.29
C TRP A 140 -8.54 11.85 -22.80
N VAL A 141 -7.57 11.16 -23.39
CA VAL A 141 -7.24 11.24 -24.83
C VAL A 141 -7.44 9.91 -25.56
N GLY A 142 -7.87 8.87 -24.84
CA GLY A 142 -8.04 7.52 -25.40
C GLY A 142 -9.29 7.42 -26.28
N GLY A 143 -9.11 7.09 -27.57
CA GLY A 143 -10.21 7.00 -28.55
C GLY A 143 -10.92 5.65 -28.64
N VAL A 144 -10.85 4.78 -27.62
CA VAL A 144 -11.45 3.44 -27.69
C VAL A 144 -12.70 3.38 -26.81
N THR A 145 -13.84 3.17 -27.47
CA THR A 145 -15.12 2.78 -26.88
C THR A 145 -15.01 1.40 -26.22
N VAL A 146 -14.40 1.34 -25.04
CA VAL A 146 -14.54 0.16 -24.18
C VAL A 146 -15.99 0.14 -23.72
N LYS A 147 -16.75 -0.89 -24.11
CA LYS A 147 -18.11 -1.11 -23.59
C LYS A 147 -18.05 -1.06 -22.07
N LYS A 148 -18.94 -0.28 -21.46
CA LYS A 148 -19.03 -0.01 -20.01
C LYS A 148 -19.11 -1.28 -19.15
N GLU A 149 -19.45 -2.42 -19.73
CA GLU A 149 -19.57 -3.71 -19.03
C GLU A 149 -18.23 -4.37 -18.65
N ASP A 150 -17.12 -4.04 -19.31
CA ASP A 150 -15.83 -4.70 -19.04
C ASP A 150 -14.93 -3.84 -18.12
N PRO A 151 -14.34 -4.41 -17.05
CA PRO A 151 -13.39 -3.67 -16.23
C PRO A 151 -12.16 -3.29 -17.07
N ILE A 152 -11.88 -1.99 -17.18
CA ILE A 152 -10.78 -1.41 -17.98
C ILE A 152 -9.42 -2.00 -17.59
N TYR A 153 -9.28 -2.48 -16.36
CA TYR A 153 -8.16 -3.29 -15.91
C TYR A 153 -8.62 -4.70 -15.58
N PRO A 154 -7.88 -5.74 -15.99
CA PRO A 154 -8.09 -7.05 -15.41
C PRO A 154 -7.88 -6.92 -13.90
N SER A 155 -8.83 -7.43 -13.11
CA SER A 155 -8.66 -7.51 -11.66
C SER A 155 -7.29 -8.12 -11.40
N LEU A 156 -6.41 -7.41 -10.68
CA LEU A 156 -5.10 -7.92 -10.30
C LEU A 156 -5.32 -9.18 -9.46
N SER A 157 -5.34 -10.34 -10.13
CA SER A 157 -5.32 -11.63 -9.45
C SER A 157 -4.07 -11.63 -8.61
N SER A 158 -4.22 -11.89 -7.32
CA SER A 158 -3.19 -11.67 -6.32
C SER A 158 -2.05 -12.69 -6.44
N GLY A 159 -1.17 -12.50 -7.43
CA GLY A 159 -0.10 -13.45 -7.74
C GLY A 159 1.02 -12.92 -8.65
N GLY A 160 1.20 -11.61 -8.79
CA GLY A 160 2.34 -11.03 -9.49
C GLY A 160 3.50 -10.67 -8.53
N PRO A 161 4.77 -10.91 -8.89
CA PRO A 161 5.91 -10.70 -8.00
C PRO A 161 6.43 -9.27 -8.10
N PHE A 162 5.64 -8.27 -7.70
CA PHE A 162 6.11 -6.88 -7.54
C PHE A 162 5.45 -6.19 -6.34
#